data_AF-A0A9P0G9V2-F1
#
_entry.id   AF-A0A9P0G9V2-F1
#
_cell.length_a   1.000
_cell.length_b   1.000
_cell.length_c   1.000
_cell.angle_alpha   90.00
_cell.angle_beta   90.00
_cell.angle_gamma   90.00
#
_symmetry.space_group_name_H-M   'P 1'
#
loop_
_entity.id
_entity.type
_entity.pdbx_description
1 polymer ?
#
loop_
_entity_poly.entity_id
_entity_poly.type
_entity_poly.pdbx_seq_one_letter_code
_entity_poly.pdbx_strand_id
1 'polypeptide(L)'
;MECDSMQLHGRTINLPADYVSLCKLARKNPRPYEVSYLDYTFFKDFTKLNLIKSIKPGFKVGDPTVNNLRALKYNPDGKIEFKVEHSEEFQDMPMRLKPNLNYISIDSLPLLYKEQLKIKKEKFKHLMFLKKSLAKNYHDFYDNLRHE
;
A
#
# COMPACT_ATOMS: atom_id res chain seq x y z
N MET A 1 -19.07 3.76 -19.79
CA MET A 1 -18.25 3.59 -18.58
C MET A 1 -19.06 2.76 -17.62
N GLU A 2 -18.73 1.48 -17.57
CA GLU A 2 -19.52 0.43 -16.93
C GLU A 2 -19.55 0.64 -15.42
N CYS A 3 -20.77 0.78 -14.88
CA CYS A 3 -21.02 0.68 -13.46
C CYS A 3 -20.85 -0.79 -13.07
N ASP A 4 -19.63 -1.22 -12.79
CA ASP A 4 -19.36 -2.49 -12.14
C ASP A 4 -19.96 -2.44 -10.73
N SER A 5 -21.24 -2.84 -10.70
CA SER A 5 -22.04 -3.40 -9.62
C SER A 5 -21.59 -3.13 -8.19
N MET A 6 -22.46 -2.44 -7.44
CA MET A 6 -22.51 -2.45 -5.96
C MET A 6 -22.93 -3.83 -5.41
N GLN A 7 -22.54 -4.90 -6.10
CA GLN A 7 -22.83 -6.27 -5.78
C GLN A 7 -21.58 -7.09 -6.00
N LEU A 8 -21.10 -7.74 -4.94
CA LEU A 8 -19.96 -8.65 -5.02
C LEU A 8 -20.41 -10.01 -4.52
N HIS A 9 -20.35 -11.03 -5.37
CA HIS A 9 -20.85 -12.38 -5.07
C HIS A 9 -22.31 -12.40 -4.59
N GLY A 10 -23.19 -11.62 -5.23
CA GLY A 10 -24.61 -11.54 -4.89
C GLY A 10 -24.93 -10.77 -3.59
N ARG A 11 -23.94 -10.07 -3.00
CA ARG A 11 -24.14 -9.24 -1.82
C ARG A 11 -24.04 -7.77 -2.17
N THR A 12 -25.05 -7.01 -1.78
CA THR A 12 -25.06 -5.56 -1.95
C THR A 12 -24.02 -4.90 -1.03
N ILE A 13 -23.23 -4.00 -1.60
CA ILE A 13 -22.22 -3.21 -0.88
C ILE A 13 -22.69 -1.77 -0.88
N ASN A 14 -23.08 -1.26 0.27
CA ASN A 14 -23.57 0.12 0.41
C ASN A 14 -22.51 1.03 1.02
N LEU A 15 -21.62 0.50 1.85
CA LEU A 15 -20.54 1.25 2.50
C LEU A 15 -19.18 0.59 2.23
N PRO A 16 -18.08 1.36 2.25
CA PRO A 16 -16.73 0.81 2.29
C PRO A 16 -16.53 -0.20 3.43
N ALA A 17 -17.22 0.00 4.55
CA ALA A 17 -17.16 -0.91 5.70
C ALA A 17 -17.73 -2.31 5.40
N ASP A 18 -18.66 -2.43 4.45
CA ASP A 18 -19.26 -3.72 4.09
C ASP A 18 -18.22 -4.66 3.46
N TYR A 19 -17.18 -4.11 2.81
CA TYR A 19 -16.06 -4.89 2.28
C TYR A 19 -15.32 -5.66 3.35
N VAL A 20 -15.28 -5.19 4.60
CA VAL A 20 -14.58 -5.91 5.68
C VAL A 20 -15.20 -7.25 5.95
N SER A 21 -16.54 -7.33 5.90
CA SER A 21 -17.24 -8.60 6.05
C SER A 21 -16.90 -9.58 4.92
N LEU A 22 -16.79 -9.07 3.68
CA LEU A 22 -16.42 -9.85 2.51
C LEU A 22 -14.97 -10.35 2.61
N CYS A 23 -14.04 -9.48 2.95
CA CYS A 23 -12.63 -9.81 3.14
C CYS A 23 -12.46 -10.88 4.22
N LYS A 24 -13.10 -10.75 5.37
CA LYS A 24 -13.03 -11.77 6.45
C LYS A 24 -13.57 -13.14 6.00
N LEU A 25 -14.62 -13.15 5.19
CA LEU A 25 -15.28 -14.37 4.72
C LEU A 25 -14.60 -15.02 3.51
N ALA A 26 -13.73 -14.29 2.80
CA ALA A 26 -13.06 -14.77 1.60
C ALA A 26 -12.15 -15.99 1.84
N ARG A 27 -11.67 -16.19 3.08
CA ARG A 27 -10.87 -17.35 3.47
C ARG A 27 -11.33 -17.88 4.82
N LYS A 28 -12.02 -19.02 4.86
CA LYS A 28 -12.46 -19.63 6.14
C LYS A 28 -11.43 -20.59 6.74
N ASN A 29 -10.71 -21.32 5.88
CA ASN A 29 -9.72 -22.33 6.27
C ASN A 29 -8.35 -21.97 5.66
N PRO A 30 -7.21 -21.99 6.39
CA PRO A 30 -7.03 -22.28 7.83
C PRO A 30 -7.59 -21.24 8.79
N ARG A 31 -7.72 -19.98 8.39
CA ARG A 31 -8.33 -18.93 9.23
C ARG A 31 -8.84 -17.74 8.38
N PRO A 32 -9.86 -17.01 8.86
CA PRO A 32 -10.27 -15.70 8.36
C PRO A 32 -9.11 -14.73 8.20
N TYR A 33 -9.23 -13.86 7.20
CA TYR A 33 -8.32 -12.72 7.09
C TYR A 33 -8.55 -11.74 8.22
N GLU A 34 -7.45 -11.21 8.75
CA GLU A 34 -7.46 -10.04 9.62
C GLU A 34 -7.56 -8.78 8.77
N VAL A 35 -8.45 -7.86 9.14
CA VAL A 35 -8.69 -6.63 8.39
C VAL A 35 -8.50 -5.45 9.31
N SER A 36 -7.51 -4.62 8.98
CA SER A 36 -7.17 -3.41 9.72
C SER A 36 -7.53 -2.19 8.88
N TYR A 37 -8.27 -1.26 9.48
CA TYR A 37 -8.53 0.03 8.83
C TYR A 37 -7.31 0.92 9.00
N LEU A 38 -6.87 1.48 7.88
CA LEU A 38 -5.77 2.44 7.87
C LEU A 38 -6.35 3.84 7.89
N ASP A 39 -5.77 4.70 8.73
CA ASP A 39 -6.06 6.12 8.75
C ASP A 39 -4.87 6.93 8.22
N TYR A 40 -5.00 8.25 8.24
CA TYR A 40 -3.93 9.14 7.79
C TYR A 40 -2.67 9.04 8.66
N THR A 41 -2.76 8.50 9.88
CA THR A 41 -1.63 8.34 10.81
C THR A 41 -0.76 7.13 10.49
N PHE A 42 -1.28 6.19 9.70
CA PHE A 42 -0.51 5.04 9.23
C PHE A 42 0.61 5.45 8.26
N PHE A 43 0.37 6.46 7.42
CA PHE A 43 1.29 6.83 6.36
C PHE A 43 2.44 7.67 6.89
N LYS A 44 3.67 7.17 6.76
CA LYS A 44 4.91 7.87 7.11
C LYS A 44 5.54 8.55 5.89
N ASP A 45 6.23 9.65 6.11
CA ASP A 45 6.99 10.36 5.08
C ASP A 45 8.40 9.78 4.95
N PHE A 46 8.64 9.08 3.84
CA PHE A 46 9.92 8.47 3.50
C PHE A 46 10.81 9.35 2.61
N THR A 47 10.37 10.56 2.23
CA THR A 47 11.13 11.43 1.30
C THR A 47 12.50 11.85 1.85
N LYS A 48 12.61 11.95 3.18
CA LYS A 48 13.87 12.27 3.87
C LYS A 48 14.85 11.10 3.94
N LEU A 49 14.38 9.88 3.67
CA LEU A 49 15.22 8.68 3.67
C LEU A 49 16.00 8.60 2.36
N ASN A 50 17.16 9.22 2.34
CA ASN A 50 18.12 9.14 1.22
C ASN A 50 18.88 7.79 1.22
N LEU A 51 18.15 6.68 1.33
CA LEU A 51 18.76 5.35 1.46
C LEU A 51 19.43 4.92 0.16
N ILE A 52 18.64 4.58 -0.86
CA ILE A 52 19.14 3.99 -2.11
C ILE A 52 18.29 4.49 -3.28
N LYS A 53 18.94 4.91 -4.36
CA LYS A 53 18.26 5.42 -5.57
C LYS A 53 17.96 4.34 -6.60
N SER A 54 18.71 3.24 -6.61
CA SER A 54 18.59 2.19 -7.61
C SER A 54 19.14 0.88 -7.04
N ILE A 55 18.48 -0.23 -7.34
CA ILE A 55 18.94 -1.57 -7.03
C ILE A 55 19.55 -2.11 -8.32
N LYS A 56 20.85 -2.39 -8.34
CA LYS A 56 21.55 -2.97 -9.50
C LYS A 56 22.46 -4.11 -9.03
N PRO A 57 22.17 -5.37 -9.41
CA PRO A 57 23.01 -6.50 -9.02
C PRO A 57 24.31 -6.60 -9.84
N GLY A 58 24.48 -5.74 -10.85
CA GLY A 58 25.63 -5.72 -11.73
C GLY A 58 25.91 -4.34 -12.33
N PHE A 59 27.13 -4.14 -12.84
CA PHE A 59 27.57 -2.87 -13.43
C PHE A 59 28.07 -3.02 -14.87
N LYS A 60 28.56 -4.19 -15.26
CA LYS A 60 29.17 -4.45 -16.56
C LYS A 60 28.16 -5.08 -17.51
N VAL A 61 28.46 -4.96 -18.80
CA VAL A 61 27.71 -5.66 -19.84
C VAL A 61 27.89 -7.17 -19.63
N GLY A 62 26.77 -7.88 -19.50
CA GLY A 62 26.74 -9.31 -19.17
C GLY A 62 26.49 -9.62 -17.70
N ASP A 63 26.56 -8.62 -16.80
CA ASP A 63 26.19 -8.83 -15.40
C ASP A 63 24.66 -8.98 -15.25
N PRO A 64 24.18 -9.60 -14.15
CA PRO A 64 22.76 -9.68 -13.84
C PRO A 64 22.11 -8.30 -13.76
N THR A 65 20.90 -8.20 -14.28
CA THR A 65 20.08 -6.98 -14.21
C THR A 65 18.98 -7.13 -13.17
N VAL A 66 18.23 -6.07 -12.90
CA VAL A 66 17.09 -6.09 -11.97
C VAL A 66 16.07 -7.18 -12.34
N ASN A 67 15.92 -7.49 -13.62
CA ASN A 67 15.00 -8.52 -14.10
C ASN A 67 15.43 -9.95 -13.72
N ASN A 68 16.70 -10.14 -13.37
CA ASN A 68 17.25 -11.42 -12.95
C ASN A 68 17.11 -11.66 -11.44
N LEU A 69 16.71 -10.64 -10.67
CA LEU A 69 16.55 -10.77 -9.22
C LEU A 69 15.38 -11.71 -8.87
N ARG A 70 15.61 -12.61 -7.91
CA ARG A 70 14.58 -13.50 -7.35
C ARG A 70 14.19 -13.16 -5.94
N ALA A 71 15.14 -12.69 -5.14
CA ALA A 71 14.88 -12.24 -3.78
C ALA A 71 15.80 -11.09 -3.40
N LEU A 72 15.27 -10.22 -2.54
CA LEU A 72 16.01 -9.15 -1.87
C LEU A 72 15.80 -9.30 -0.37
N LYS A 73 16.88 -9.16 0.40
CA LYS A 73 16.85 -9.18 1.86
C LYS A 73 17.36 -7.85 2.38
N TYR A 74 16.49 -7.15 3.10
CA TYR A 74 16.81 -5.88 3.74
C TYR A 74 17.18 -6.17 5.18
N ASN A 75 18.44 -5.91 5.54
CA ASN A 75 18.91 -6.13 6.89
C ASN A 75 18.76 -4.85 7.75
N PRO A 76 18.60 -4.96 9.08
CA PRO A 76 18.46 -3.81 9.98
C PRO A 76 19.67 -2.87 10.02
N ASP A 77 20.85 -3.38 9.65
CA ASP A 77 22.09 -2.60 9.47
C ASP A 77 22.11 -1.81 8.15
N GLY A 78 21.05 -1.93 7.34
CA GLY A 78 20.89 -1.26 6.06
C GLY A 78 21.64 -1.88 4.90
N LYS A 79 22.28 -3.04 5.10
CA LYS A 79 22.79 -3.83 4.00
C LYS A 79 21.62 -4.46 3.23
N ILE A 80 21.78 -4.52 1.91
CA ILE A 80 20.86 -5.25 1.06
C ILE A 80 21.62 -6.43 0.48
N GLU A 81 21.05 -7.61 0.65
CA GLU A 81 21.52 -8.82 0.00
C GLU A 81 20.52 -9.24 -1.08
N PHE A 82 20.98 -9.97 -2.08
CA PHE A 82 20.17 -10.42 -3.21
C PHE A 82 20.44 -11.87 -3.59
N LYS A 83 19.50 -12.46 -4.34
CA LYS A 83 19.65 -13.77 -5.01
C LYS A 83 19.22 -13.66 -6.48
N VAL A 84 19.95 -14.34 -7.36
CA VAL A 84 19.60 -14.50 -8.77
C VAL A 84 18.92 -15.84 -9.02
N GLU A 85 19.32 -16.88 -8.29
CA GLU A 85 18.61 -18.16 -8.27
C GLU A 85 18.03 -18.48 -6.89
N HIS A 86 16.98 -19.30 -6.84
CA HIS A 86 16.36 -19.69 -5.55
C HIS A 86 17.24 -20.61 -4.71
N SER A 87 18.12 -21.38 -5.35
CA SER A 87 19.08 -22.33 -4.76
C SER A 87 20.33 -21.66 -4.18
N GLU A 88 20.68 -20.48 -4.67
CA GLU A 88 21.89 -19.77 -4.24
C GLU A 88 21.72 -19.16 -2.84
N GLU A 89 22.85 -18.92 -2.17
CA GLU A 89 22.87 -18.13 -0.95
C GLU A 89 22.73 -16.63 -1.24
N PHE A 90 22.30 -15.87 -0.23
CA PHE A 90 22.21 -14.42 -0.34
C PHE A 90 23.61 -13.82 -0.52
N GLN A 91 23.75 -12.92 -1.50
CA GLN A 91 24.99 -12.18 -1.76
C GLN A 91 24.81 -10.71 -1.45
N ASP A 92 25.85 -10.05 -0.95
CA ASP A 92 25.84 -8.60 -0.72
C ASP A 92 25.62 -7.85 -2.05
N MET A 93 24.68 -6.90 -2.06
CA MET A 93 24.49 -6.05 -3.23
C MET A 93 25.78 -5.30 -3.53
N PRO A 94 26.27 -5.33 -4.79
CA PRO A 94 27.48 -4.63 -5.18
C PRO A 94 27.13 -3.15 -5.33
N MET A 95 26.80 -2.46 -4.24
CA MET A 95 26.54 -1.03 -4.28
C MET A 95 27.15 -0.37 -3.06
N ARG A 96 27.92 0.68 -3.30
CA ARG A 96 28.46 1.50 -2.23
C ARG A 96 27.33 2.33 -1.62
N LEU A 97 26.92 1.92 -0.44
CA LEU A 97 26.05 2.70 0.43
C LEU A 97 26.74 4.04 0.79
N LYS A 98 25.94 5.11 0.88
CA LYS A 98 26.49 6.42 1.28
C LYS A 98 26.96 6.34 2.74
N PRO A 99 28.09 6.98 3.09
CA PRO A 99 28.62 6.94 4.45
C PRO A 99 27.68 7.59 5.49
N ASN A 100 26.79 8.49 5.08
CA ASN A 100 25.87 9.22 5.96
C ASN A 100 24.44 8.67 5.90
N LEU A 101 24.27 7.35 5.80
CA LEU A 101 22.95 6.75 5.87
C LEU A 101 22.42 6.85 7.30
N ASN A 102 21.43 7.72 7.50
CA ASN A 102 20.72 7.79 8.76
C ASN A 102 19.71 6.65 8.82
N TYR A 103 20.03 5.62 9.60
CA TYR A 103 19.10 4.55 9.94
C TYR A 103 18.11 5.08 10.97
N ILE A 104 16.95 5.50 10.49
CA ILE A 104 15.87 6.06 11.31
C ILE A 104 14.81 4.96 11.45
N SER A 105 14.36 4.69 12.69
CA SER A 105 13.24 3.77 12.91
C SER A 105 11.98 4.30 12.23
N ILE A 106 11.17 3.41 11.65
CA ILE A 106 9.89 3.77 11.01
C ILE A 106 9.00 4.57 11.97
N ASP A 107 9.03 4.23 13.27
CA ASP A 107 8.23 4.89 14.29
C ASP A 107 8.61 6.36 14.49
N SER A 108 9.89 6.67 14.29
CA SER A 108 10.43 8.03 14.40
C SER A 108 10.26 8.87 13.12
N LEU A 109 9.72 8.29 12.03
CA LEU A 109 9.43 9.05 10.83
C LEU A 109 8.22 9.97 11.01
N PRO A 110 8.26 11.19 10.44
CA PRO A 110 7.12 12.08 10.45
C PRO A 110 5.95 11.46 9.66
N LEU A 111 4.73 11.86 10.00
CA LEU A 111 3.54 11.48 9.24
C LEU A 111 3.55 12.14 7.86
N LEU A 112 3.17 11.39 6.83
CA LEU A 112 2.99 11.90 5.47
C LEU A 112 1.81 12.88 5.39
N TYR A 113 0.75 12.58 6.14
CA TYR A 113 -0.45 13.39 6.19
C TYR A 113 -0.69 13.91 7.60
N LYS A 114 -1.10 15.18 7.71
CA LYS A 114 -1.45 15.80 9.00
C LYS A 114 -2.90 15.54 9.41
N GLU A 115 -3.76 15.29 8.43
CA GLU A 115 -5.18 15.04 8.59
C GLU A 115 -5.70 14.13 7.46
N GLN A 116 -6.96 13.69 7.59
CA GLN A 116 -7.64 12.95 6.53
C GLN A 116 -7.72 13.76 5.24
N LEU A 117 -7.36 13.13 4.12
CA LEU A 117 -7.43 13.74 2.80
C LEU A 117 -8.87 14.08 2.41
N LYS A 118 -9.06 15.28 1.88
CA LYS A 118 -10.32 15.70 1.28
C LYS A 118 -10.46 15.05 -0.09
N ILE A 119 -11.68 14.64 -0.43
CA ILE A 119 -11.96 14.18 -1.79
C ILE A 119 -12.22 15.39 -2.70
N LYS A 120 -11.86 15.25 -3.97
CA LYS A 120 -12.15 16.26 -4.99
C LYS A 120 -13.65 16.50 -5.10
N LYS A 121 -14.05 17.75 -5.36
CA LYS A 121 -15.46 18.16 -5.55
C LYS A 121 -16.21 17.32 -6.59
N GLU A 122 -15.55 16.99 -7.70
CA GLU A 122 -16.14 16.13 -8.75
C GLU A 122 -16.46 14.73 -8.23
N LYS A 123 -15.52 14.12 -7.49
CA LYS A 123 -15.73 12.81 -6.87
C LYS A 123 -16.89 12.86 -5.89
N PHE A 124 -16.97 13.90 -5.06
CA PHE A 124 -18.10 14.10 -4.14
C PHE A 124 -19.43 14.19 -4.88
N LYS A 125 -19.52 14.97 -5.97
CA LYS A 125 -20.74 15.05 -6.80
C LYS A 125 -21.15 13.68 -7.35
N HIS A 126 -20.21 12.89 -7.87
CA HIS A 126 -20.50 11.55 -8.36
C HIS A 126 -21.00 10.62 -7.25
N LEU A 127 -20.41 10.71 -6.05
CA LEU A 127 -20.87 9.95 -4.89
C LEU A 127 -22.27 10.37 -4.45
N MET A 128 -22.59 11.66 -4.48
CA MET A 128 -23.95 12.16 -4.20
C MET A 128 -24.98 11.66 -5.22
N PHE A 129 -24.59 11.53 -6.49
CA PHE A 129 -25.44 10.93 -7.51
C PHE A 129 -25.70 9.45 -7.23
N LEU A 130 -24.64 8.69 -6.92
CA LEU A 130 -24.72 7.26 -6.57
C LEU A 130 -25.48 7.03 -5.26
N LYS A 131 -25.40 7.93 -4.29
CA LYS A 131 -26.15 7.87 -3.03
C LYS A 131 -27.66 7.69 -3.26
N LYS A 132 -28.21 8.25 -4.35
CA LYS A 132 -29.64 8.16 -4.68
C LYS A 132 -30.12 6.73 -4.92
N SER A 133 -29.23 5.81 -5.34
CA SER A 133 -29.57 4.40 -5.51
C SER A 133 -29.43 3.57 -4.23
N LEU A 134 -28.97 4.17 -3.13
CA LEU A 134 -28.77 3.50 -1.85
C LEU A 134 -29.93 3.73 -0.88
N ALA A 135 -30.10 2.79 0.05
CA ALA A 135 -31.04 2.96 1.15
C ALA A 135 -30.69 4.19 1.99
N LYS A 136 -31.71 4.92 2.43
CA LYS A 136 -31.57 6.20 3.17
C LYS A 136 -30.66 6.09 4.39
N ASN A 137 -30.66 4.92 5.04
CA ASN A 137 -29.88 4.60 6.23
C ASN A 137 -28.36 4.78 6.03
N TYR A 138 -27.88 4.73 4.78
CA TYR A 138 -26.47 4.87 4.43
C TYR A 138 -26.10 6.28 3.97
N HIS A 139 -27.08 7.18 3.81
CA HIS A 139 -26.85 8.51 3.22
C HIS A 139 -25.96 9.37 4.12
N ASP A 140 -26.13 9.27 5.43
CA ASP A 140 -25.35 10.00 6.44
C ASP A 140 -23.84 9.83 6.27
N PHE A 141 -23.38 8.63 5.87
CA PHE A 141 -21.97 8.39 5.61
C PHE A 141 -21.45 9.28 4.47
N TYR A 142 -22.19 9.33 3.36
CA TYR A 142 -21.79 10.07 2.17
C TYR A 142 -21.92 11.58 2.36
N ASP A 143 -22.94 12.02 3.11
CA ASP A 143 -23.18 13.44 3.37
C ASP A 143 -22.10 14.09 4.24
N ASN A 144 -21.47 13.30 5.10
CA ASN A 144 -20.39 13.75 5.99
C ASN A 144 -18.97 13.57 5.41
N LEU A 145 -18.83 13.21 4.13
CA LEU A 145 -17.51 13.07 3.50
C LEU A 145 -16.80 14.43 3.36
N ARG A 146 -15.57 14.52 3.86
CA ARG A 146 -14.72 15.71 3.73
C ARG A 146 -14.34 15.95 2.27
N HIS A 147 -14.64 17.13 1.74
CA HIS A 147 -14.39 17.49 0.35
C HIS A 147 -13.84 18.92 0.20
N GLU A 148 -13.25 19.19 -0.96
CA GLU A 148 -12.70 20.50 -1.37
C GLU A 148 -13.76 21.45 -1.96
#